data_AF-A0A922WW82-F1
#
_entry.id   AF-A0A922WW82-F1
#
_cell.length_a   1.000
_cell.length_b   1.000
_cell.length_c   1.000
_cell.angle_alpha   90.00
_cell.angle_beta   90.00
_cell.angle_gamma   90.00
#
_symmetry.space_group_name_H-M   'P 1'
#
loop_
_entity.id
_entity.type
_entity.pdbx_description
1 polymer ?
#
loop_
_entity_poly.entity_id
_entity_poly.type
_entity_poly.pdbx_seq_one_letter_code
_entity_poly.pdbx_strand_id
1 'polypeptide(L)'
;IARSTGTISDHVDKVQRVLTSYDVASRSNEDKLHGAHRKMEELELTASEMFDRIVQAGLSPEDSAMVAQAQSMMQELAAHTEAAIASGAITMAALFDTEYVPVPDTNPQLYRTRLSDWAHAEWRPFLDRAKAGDPRVLAAACTDLNGFLPTHLTERSRTPTGDLAHDTKYCRNGRLMFEAIDRKAKASKAPYMMAVYRQEGDGASYVVVRNVYVPLVLGGRRWGDFELAYSFD
;
A
#
# COMPACT_ATOMS: atom_id res chain seq x y z
N ILE A 1 -51.11 28.33 28.17
CA ILE A 1 -49.67 28.10 28.43
C ILE A 1 -49.42 26.64 28.86
N ALA A 2 -49.99 26.13 29.98
CA ALA A 2 -49.77 24.74 30.44
C ALA A 2 -50.04 23.62 29.42
N ARG A 3 -51.10 23.72 28.60
CA ARG A 3 -51.45 22.70 27.59
C ARG A 3 -50.47 22.64 26.41
N SER A 4 -49.79 23.75 26.11
CA SER A 4 -48.77 23.86 25.06
C SER A 4 -47.42 23.29 25.51
N THR A 5 -47.10 23.41 26.81
CA THR A 5 -45.86 22.86 27.39
C THR A 5 -45.89 21.34 27.45
N GLY A 6 -47.04 20.73 27.78
CA GLY A 6 -47.20 19.27 27.79
C GLY A 6 -47.05 18.64 26.41
N THR A 7 -47.61 19.27 25.37
CA THR A 7 -47.45 18.81 23.99
C THR A 7 -46.01 18.97 23.48
N ILE A 8 -45.29 20.02 23.88
CA ILE A 8 -43.86 20.18 23.53
C ILE A 8 -43.02 19.08 24.21
N SER A 9 -43.28 18.76 25.48
CA SER A 9 -42.58 17.68 26.19
C SER A 9 -42.78 16.32 25.50
N ASP A 10 -44.03 16.00 25.14
CA ASP A 10 -44.33 14.74 24.43
C ASP A 10 -43.64 14.63 23.06
N HIS A 11 -43.47 15.75 22.35
CA HIS A 11 -42.76 15.78 21.08
C HIS A 11 -41.24 15.63 21.28
N VAL A 12 -40.66 16.28 22.29
CA VAL A 12 -39.24 16.12 22.65
C VAL A 12 -38.95 14.66 23.01
N ASP A 13 -39.80 14.01 23.80
CA ASP A 13 -39.64 12.60 24.18
C ASP A 13 -39.77 11.65 22.98
N LYS A 14 -40.58 12.00 21.97
CA LYS A 14 -40.67 11.24 20.71
C LYS A 14 -39.41 11.41 19.87
N VAL A 15 -38.91 12.64 19.71
CA VAL A 15 -37.68 12.93 18.95
C VAL A 15 -36.48 12.25 19.62
N GLN A 16 -36.36 12.33 20.95
CA GLN A 16 -35.28 11.69 21.68
C GLN A 16 -35.29 10.17 21.49
N ARG A 17 -36.45 9.52 21.55
CA ARG A 17 -36.57 8.08 21.25
C ARG A 17 -36.15 7.71 19.84
N VAL A 18 -36.53 8.53 18.85
CA VAL A 18 -36.11 8.32 17.45
C VAL A 18 -34.59 8.46 17.33
N LEU A 19 -34.00 9.51 17.91
CA LEU A 19 -32.54 9.72 17.88
C LEU A 19 -31.78 8.56 18.56
N THR A 20 -32.26 8.08 19.71
CA THR A 20 -31.66 6.91 20.36
C THR A 20 -31.77 5.65 19.50
N SER A 21 -32.93 5.42 18.87
CA SER A 21 -33.10 4.27 17.96
C SER A 21 -32.20 4.35 16.73
N TYR A 22 -31.99 5.56 16.20
CA TYR A 22 -31.09 5.81 15.09
C TYR A 22 -29.63 5.58 15.47
N ASP A 23 -29.19 6.05 16.64
CA ASP A 23 -27.83 5.80 17.16
C ASP A 23 -27.55 4.30 17.31
N VAL A 24 -28.49 3.54 17.89
CA VAL A 24 -28.38 2.08 18.01
C VAL A 24 -28.32 1.40 16.64
N ALA A 25 -29.15 1.83 15.68
CA ALA A 25 -29.13 1.29 14.33
C ALA A 25 -27.84 1.64 13.58
N SER A 26 -27.30 2.86 13.75
CA SER A 26 -26.03 3.31 13.15
C SER A 26 -24.89 2.44 13.64
N ARG A 27 -24.74 2.28 14.96
CA ARG A 27 -23.71 1.42 15.56
C ARG A 27 -23.82 -0.03 15.09
N SER A 28 -25.05 -0.57 15.04
CA SER A 28 -25.26 -1.93 14.53
C SER A 28 -24.88 -2.07 13.05
N ASN A 29 -25.11 -1.04 12.23
CA ASN A 29 -24.69 -1.05 10.83
C ASN A 29 -23.17 -0.91 10.70
N GLU A 30 -22.54 -0.06 11.49
CA GLU A 30 -21.07 0.06 11.58
C GLU A 30 -20.44 -1.29 11.94
N ASP A 31 -20.95 -1.98 12.96
CA ASP A 31 -20.48 -3.31 13.36
C ASP A 31 -20.60 -4.33 12.22
N LYS A 32 -21.73 -4.31 11.51
CA LYS A 32 -21.96 -5.20 10.35
C LYS A 32 -21.01 -4.89 9.20
N LEU A 33 -20.79 -3.61 8.90
CA LEU A 33 -19.85 -3.17 7.87
C LEU A 33 -18.42 -3.56 8.22
N HIS A 34 -17.99 -3.35 9.47
CA HIS A 34 -16.70 -3.83 9.96
C HIS A 34 -16.57 -5.36 9.85
N GLY A 35 -17.63 -6.09 10.18
CA GLY A 35 -17.68 -7.55 10.00
C GLY A 35 -17.57 -7.98 8.54
N ALA A 36 -18.24 -7.30 7.62
CA ALA A 36 -18.16 -7.58 6.19
C ALA A 36 -16.77 -7.27 5.64
N HIS A 37 -16.18 -6.14 6.02
CA HIS A 37 -14.83 -5.74 5.59
C HIS A 37 -13.77 -6.76 6.02
N ARG A 38 -13.81 -7.22 7.28
CA ARG A 38 -12.89 -8.27 7.76
C ARG A 38 -13.01 -9.56 6.95
N LYS A 39 -14.23 -10.00 6.64
CA LYS A 39 -14.43 -11.19 5.80
C LYS A 39 -13.89 -11.00 4.39
N MET A 40 -14.02 -9.81 3.82
CA MET A 40 -13.47 -9.50 2.50
C MET A 40 -11.93 -9.57 2.52
N GLU A 41 -11.30 -8.99 3.55
CA GLU A 41 -9.85 -9.07 3.74
C GLU A 41 -9.38 -10.54 3.88
N GLU A 42 -10.07 -11.35 4.69
CA GLU A 42 -9.78 -12.79 4.85
C GLU A 42 -9.90 -13.57 3.52
N LEU A 43 -10.92 -13.26 2.71
CA LEU A 43 -11.10 -13.88 1.40
C LEU A 43 -10.00 -13.48 0.42
N GLU A 44 -9.60 -12.21 0.41
CA GLU A 44 -8.50 -11.71 -0.42
C GLU A 44 -7.16 -12.35 -0.04
N LEU A 45 -6.89 -12.50 1.25
CA LEU A 45 -5.70 -13.20 1.75
C LEU A 45 -5.68 -14.66 1.31
N THR A 46 -6.84 -15.34 1.38
CA THR A 46 -6.98 -16.74 0.96
C THR A 46 -6.76 -16.87 -0.55
N ALA A 47 -7.36 -15.98 -1.35
CA ALA A 47 -7.16 -15.95 -2.79
C ALA A 47 -5.69 -15.71 -3.15
N SER A 48 -5.02 -14.79 -2.44
CA SER A 48 -3.59 -14.54 -2.61
C SER A 48 -2.73 -15.75 -2.24
N GLU A 49 -3.05 -16.52 -1.20
CA GLU A 49 -2.33 -17.77 -0.90
C GLU A 49 -2.45 -18.80 -2.02
N MET A 50 -3.67 -18.99 -2.54
CA MET A 50 -3.90 -19.94 -3.62
C MET A 50 -3.16 -19.51 -4.88
N PHE A 51 -3.21 -18.22 -5.20
CA PHE A 51 -2.52 -17.64 -6.34
C PHE A 51 -1.00 -17.78 -6.21
N ASP A 52 -0.42 -17.45 -5.06
CA ASP A 52 1.00 -17.65 -4.76
C ASP A 52 1.43 -19.10 -5.00
N ARG A 53 0.68 -20.07 -4.50
CA ARG A 53 0.98 -21.50 -4.71
C ARG A 53 0.93 -21.91 -6.18
N ILE A 54 -0.02 -21.39 -6.97
CA ILE A 54 -0.13 -21.68 -8.41
C ILE A 54 1.11 -21.17 -9.15
N VAL A 55 1.54 -19.94 -8.87
CA VAL A 55 2.72 -19.35 -9.50
C VAL A 55 4.00 -20.06 -9.07
N GLN A 56 4.14 -20.36 -7.77
CA GLN A 56 5.28 -21.13 -7.24
C GLN A 56 5.37 -22.54 -7.83
N ALA A 57 4.23 -23.16 -8.17
CA ALA A 57 4.19 -24.45 -8.85
C ALA A 57 4.51 -24.38 -10.36
N GLY A 58 4.76 -23.19 -10.91
CA GLY A 58 5.03 -22.97 -12.33
C GLY A 58 3.79 -23.15 -13.22
N LEU A 59 2.59 -23.10 -12.63
CA LEU A 59 1.33 -23.34 -13.34
C LEU A 59 0.73 -22.06 -13.95
N SER A 60 1.39 -20.91 -13.77
CA SER A 60 1.07 -19.66 -14.46
C SER A 60 2.31 -19.09 -15.16
N PRO A 61 2.51 -19.37 -16.47
CA PRO A 61 3.68 -18.92 -17.20
C PRO A 61 3.81 -17.39 -17.31
N GLU A 62 2.69 -16.68 -17.51
CA GLU A 62 2.71 -15.22 -17.63
C GLU A 62 3.08 -14.56 -16.31
N ASP A 63 2.53 -15.03 -15.19
CA ASP A 63 2.90 -14.53 -13.86
C ASP A 63 4.36 -14.89 -13.51
N SER A 64 4.81 -16.09 -13.88
CA SER A 64 6.21 -16.49 -13.72
C SER A 64 7.17 -15.56 -14.47
N ALA A 65 6.78 -15.06 -15.65
CA ALA A 65 7.56 -14.07 -16.38
C ALA A 65 7.63 -12.72 -15.64
N MET A 66 6.52 -12.27 -15.04
CA MET A 66 6.49 -11.06 -14.21
C MET A 66 7.34 -11.20 -12.95
N VAL A 67 7.35 -12.40 -12.33
CA VAL A 67 8.25 -12.72 -11.21
C VAL A 67 9.72 -12.60 -11.62
N ALA A 68 10.10 -13.22 -12.75
CA ALA A 68 11.48 -13.16 -13.24
C ALA A 68 11.92 -11.72 -13.53
N GLN A 69 11.04 -10.91 -14.12
CA GLN A 69 11.28 -9.48 -14.34
C GLN A 69 11.47 -8.73 -13.01
N ALA A 70 10.59 -8.93 -12.03
CA ALA A 70 10.68 -8.29 -10.72
C ALA A 70 11.98 -8.68 -9.98
N GLN A 71 12.37 -9.95 -10.05
CA GLN A 71 13.63 -10.43 -9.45
C GLN A 71 14.86 -9.81 -10.11
N SER A 72 14.90 -9.70 -11.44
CA SER A 72 15.99 -9.04 -12.16
C SER A 72 16.11 -7.57 -11.74
N MET A 73 14.98 -6.85 -11.69
CA MET A 73 14.96 -5.42 -11.30
C MET A 73 15.38 -5.22 -9.85
N MET A 74 14.93 -6.09 -8.94
CA MET A 74 15.36 -6.09 -7.54
C MET A 74 16.87 -6.31 -7.44
N GLN A 75 17.43 -7.28 -8.17
CA GLN A 75 18.87 -7.57 -8.17
C GLN A 75 19.70 -6.38 -8.66
N GLU A 76 19.27 -5.70 -9.73
CA GLU A 76 19.94 -4.49 -10.22
C GLU A 76 19.90 -3.35 -9.18
N LEU A 77 18.73 -3.13 -8.57
CA LEU A 77 18.56 -2.10 -7.54
C LEU A 77 19.38 -2.42 -6.28
N ALA A 78 19.44 -3.68 -5.88
CA ALA A 78 20.24 -4.14 -4.75
C ALA A 78 21.73 -3.91 -5.03
N ALA A 79 22.23 -4.33 -6.20
CA ALA A 79 23.62 -4.12 -6.59
C ALA A 79 24.00 -2.63 -6.65
N HIS A 80 23.12 -1.78 -7.18
CA HIS A 80 23.31 -0.32 -7.17
C HIS A 80 23.43 0.23 -5.74
N THR A 81 22.54 -0.22 -4.86
CA THR A 81 22.52 0.23 -3.46
C THR A 81 23.75 -0.23 -2.68
N GLU A 82 24.19 -1.48 -2.89
CA GLU A 82 25.43 -2.01 -2.29
C GLU A 82 26.67 -1.24 -2.76
N ALA A 83 26.74 -0.85 -4.04
CA ALA A 83 27.81 0.00 -4.55
C ALA A 83 27.78 1.42 -3.92
N ALA A 84 26.59 1.98 -3.70
CA ALA A 84 26.41 3.25 -3.01
C ALA A 84 26.83 3.19 -1.54
N ILE A 85 26.58 2.06 -0.86
CA ILE A 85 27.07 1.82 0.51
C ILE A 85 28.61 1.74 0.51
N ALA A 86 29.19 0.95 -0.40
CA ALA A 86 30.63 0.75 -0.47
C ALA A 86 31.41 2.04 -0.79
N SER A 87 30.82 2.95 -1.57
CA SER A 87 31.39 4.26 -1.88
C SER A 87 31.12 5.33 -0.81
N GLY A 88 30.26 5.06 0.17
CA GLY A 88 29.85 6.01 1.20
C GLY A 88 28.81 7.04 0.77
N ALA A 89 28.19 6.87 -0.41
CA ALA A 89 27.12 7.75 -0.89
C ALA A 89 25.84 7.66 -0.04
N ILE A 90 25.60 6.51 0.59
CA ILE A 90 24.56 6.31 1.60
C ILE A 90 25.09 5.41 2.71
N THR A 91 24.64 5.62 3.94
CA THR A 91 25.06 4.78 5.08
C THR A 91 24.01 3.71 5.38
N MET A 92 24.44 2.57 5.92
CA MET A 92 23.53 1.55 6.45
C MET A 92 22.57 2.10 7.51
N ALA A 93 23.01 3.09 8.30
CA ALA A 93 22.15 3.73 9.29
C ALA A 93 21.04 4.56 8.66
N ALA A 94 21.32 5.28 7.57
CA ALA A 94 20.31 6.05 6.85
C ALA A 94 19.33 5.16 6.07
N LEU A 95 19.85 4.07 5.49
CA LEU A 95 19.06 3.10 4.74
C LEU A 95 18.01 2.40 5.62
N PHE A 96 18.37 2.05 6.85
CA PHE A 96 17.49 1.36 7.81
C PHE A 96 16.90 2.32 8.87
N ASP A 97 16.78 3.59 8.51
CA ASP A 97 16.19 4.60 9.36
C ASP A 97 14.66 4.44 9.42
N THR A 98 14.13 4.16 10.61
CA THR A 98 12.68 4.02 10.84
C THR A 98 12.11 5.17 11.67
N GLU A 99 12.84 6.27 11.80
CA GLU A 99 12.34 7.52 12.39
C GLU A 99 11.48 8.25 11.34
N TYR A 100 10.25 7.79 11.16
CA TYR A 100 9.30 8.34 10.19
C TYR A 100 8.86 9.74 10.63
N VAL A 101 9.49 10.79 10.10
CA VAL A 101 9.17 12.18 10.41
C VAL A 101 7.98 12.61 9.55
N PRO A 102 6.82 12.98 10.14
CA PRO A 102 5.66 13.40 9.36
C PRO A 102 5.96 14.70 8.59
N VAL A 103 5.52 14.76 7.35
CA VAL A 103 5.53 15.98 6.54
C VAL A 103 4.31 16.82 6.94
N PRO A 104 4.51 18.07 7.39
CA PRO A 104 3.41 18.96 7.74
C PRO A 104 2.44 19.17 6.56
N ASP A 105 1.17 19.41 6.88
CA ASP A 105 0.13 19.82 5.93
C ASP A 105 -0.09 18.84 4.75
N THR A 106 0.05 17.53 5.00
CA THR A 106 -0.19 16.47 4.00
C THR A 106 -1.41 15.62 4.34
N ASN A 107 -2.26 15.33 3.35
CA ASN A 107 -3.39 14.41 3.47
C ASN A 107 -3.61 13.65 2.14
N PRO A 108 -3.30 12.34 2.04
CA PRO A 108 -2.85 11.45 3.12
C PRO A 108 -1.50 11.84 3.72
N GLN A 109 -1.30 11.50 5.00
CA GLN A 109 -0.08 11.81 5.73
C GLN A 109 1.15 11.19 5.04
N LEU A 110 2.13 12.03 4.73
CA LEU A 110 3.43 11.61 4.22
C LEU A 110 4.48 11.66 5.34
N TYR A 111 5.52 10.86 5.20
CA TYR A 111 6.65 10.77 6.11
C TYR A 111 7.96 10.84 5.34
N ARG A 112 9.03 11.20 6.04
CA ARG A 112 10.39 11.19 5.53
C ARG A 112 11.32 10.50 6.52
N THR A 113 12.38 9.90 5.99
CA THR A 113 13.53 9.39 6.73
C THR A 113 14.80 9.89 6.08
N ARG A 114 15.97 9.57 6.65
CA ARG A 114 17.27 9.89 6.02
C ARG A 114 17.49 9.22 4.66
N LEU A 115 16.67 8.23 4.30
CA LEU A 115 16.71 7.56 3.00
C LEU A 115 15.97 8.33 1.89
N SER A 116 14.99 9.17 2.22
CA SER A 116 13.98 9.66 1.26
C SER A 116 14.57 10.37 0.03
N ASP A 117 15.48 11.32 0.22
CA ASP A 117 16.06 12.07 -0.91
C ASP A 117 16.94 11.20 -1.79
N TRP A 118 17.77 10.37 -1.17
CA TRP A 118 18.65 9.47 -1.89
C TRP A 118 17.86 8.43 -2.68
N ALA A 119 16.85 7.79 -2.08
CA ALA A 119 15.98 6.85 -2.79
C ALA A 119 15.21 7.52 -3.93
N HIS A 120 14.77 8.77 -3.75
CA HIS A 120 14.11 9.50 -4.83
C HIS A 120 15.04 9.81 -6.01
N ALA A 121 16.31 10.09 -5.75
CA ALA A 121 17.30 10.29 -6.81
C ALA A 121 17.71 8.96 -7.48
N GLU A 122 17.94 7.92 -6.66
CA GLU A 122 18.66 6.71 -7.08
C GLU A 122 17.76 5.51 -7.36
N TRP A 123 16.67 5.32 -6.62
CA TRP A 123 15.74 4.19 -6.82
C TRP A 123 14.62 4.53 -7.80
N ARG A 124 14.08 5.76 -7.77
CA ARG A 124 13.00 6.20 -8.67
C ARG A 124 13.26 5.86 -10.14
N PRO A 125 14.48 6.07 -10.71
CA PRO A 125 14.73 5.71 -12.10
C PRO A 125 14.56 4.21 -12.39
N PHE A 126 14.84 3.32 -11.43
CA PHE A 126 14.60 1.88 -11.58
C PHE A 126 13.10 1.57 -11.62
N LEU A 127 12.32 2.22 -10.74
CA LEU A 127 10.87 2.06 -10.69
C LEU A 127 10.22 2.57 -11.99
N ASP A 128 10.66 3.72 -12.49
CA ASP A 128 10.16 4.28 -13.74
C ASP A 128 10.50 3.38 -14.94
N ARG A 129 11.73 2.82 -14.98
CA ARG A 129 12.11 1.83 -16.00
C ARG A 129 11.26 0.56 -15.90
N ALA A 130 10.94 0.10 -14.70
CA ALA A 130 10.08 -1.06 -14.49
C ALA A 130 8.69 -0.85 -15.11
N LYS A 131 8.08 0.33 -14.86
CA LYS A 131 6.79 0.72 -15.44
C LYS A 131 6.86 0.91 -16.96
N ALA A 132 7.95 1.47 -17.49
CA ALA A 132 8.10 1.71 -18.92
C ALA A 132 8.42 0.43 -19.72
N GLY A 133 9.02 -0.58 -19.08
CA GLY A 133 9.50 -1.80 -19.74
C GLY A 133 8.40 -2.77 -20.16
N ASP A 134 7.22 -2.70 -19.54
CA ASP A 134 6.09 -3.58 -19.87
C ASP A 134 4.75 -2.86 -19.65
N PRO A 135 3.87 -2.77 -20.68
CA PRO A 135 2.58 -2.07 -20.56
C PRO A 135 1.65 -2.66 -19.50
N ARG A 136 1.82 -3.94 -19.12
CA ARG A 136 1.04 -4.63 -18.10
C ARG A 136 1.36 -4.15 -16.68
N VAL A 137 2.58 -3.63 -16.47
CA VAL A 137 3.00 -3.10 -15.16
C VAL A 137 2.18 -1.87 -14.85
N LEU A 138 1.50 -1.85 -13.71
CA LEU A 138 0.73 -0.72 -13.19
C LEU A 138 1.60 0.15 -12.28
N ALA A 139 2.43 -0.46 -11.44
CA ALA A 139 3.32 0.23 -10.52
C ALA A 139 4.55 -0.61 -10.17
N ALA A 140 5.61 0.08 -9.75
CA ALA A 140 6.75 -0.51 -9.06
C ALA A 140 7.09 0.35 -7.84
N ALA A 141 7.47 -0.30 -6.74
CA ALA A 141 7.79 0.37 -5.49
C ALA A 141 8.83 -0.41 -4.67
N CYS A 142 9.46 0.27 -3.72
CA CYS A 142 10.21 -0.36 -2.65
C CYS A 142 9.55 0.04 -1.33
N THR A 143 9.23 -0.94 -0.49
CA THR A 143 8.64 -0.75 0.84
C THR A 143 9.51 -1.38 1.90
N ASP A 144 9.83 -0.66 2.96
CA ASP A 144 10.58 -1.23 4.09
C ASP A 144 9.74 -2.27 4.86
N LEU A 145 10.33 -2.89 5.89
CA LEU A 145 9.64 -3.90 6.70
C LEU A 145 8.39 -3.38 7.45
N ASN A 146 8.21 -2.06 7.58
CA ASN A 146 7.04 -1.44 8.20
C ASN A 146 6.10 -0.80 7.16
N GLY A 147 6.35 -1.03 5.87
CA GLY A 147 5.52 -0.52 4.78
C GLY A 147 5.84 0.90 4.33
N PHE A 148 6.99 1.49 4.70
CA PHE A 148 7.36 2.83 4.28
C PHE A 148 7.89 2.85 2.84
N LEU A 149 7.34 3.74 2.00
CA LEU A 149 7.79 3.98 0.63
C LEU A 149 8.68 5.24 0.58
N PRO A 150 10.01 5.15 0.62
CA PRO A 150 10.87 6.35 0.59
C PRO A 150 10.75 7.14 -0.73
N THR A 151 10.36 6.47 -1.81
CA THR A 151 10.00 7.06 -3.10
C THR A 151 8.93 6.21 -3.80
N HIS A 152 8.42 6.67 -4.94
CA HIS A 152 7.61 5.89 -5.87
C HIS A 152 8.02 6.26 -7.31
N LEU A 153 7.31 5.72 -8.31
CA LEU A 153 7.28 6.26 -9.68
C LEU A 153 7.22 7.80 -9.70
N THR A 154 7.84 8.43 -10.71
CA THR A 154 7.79 9.88 -10.92
C THR A 154 6.36 10.40 -10.97
N GLU A 155 5.46 9.71 -11.67
CA GLU A 155 4.05 10.10 -11.76
C GLU A 155 3.29 10.03 -10.42
N ARG A 156 3.78 9.26 -9.44
CA ARG A 156 3.22 9.10 -8.09
C ARG A 156 4.06 9.77 -7.01
N SER A 157 5.01 10.61 -7.41
CA SER A 157 5.87 11.39 -6.52
C SER A 157 5.71 12.89 -6.75
N ARG A 158 4.47 13.34 -7.03
CA ARG A 158 4.17 14.76 -7.26
C ARG A 158 4.11 15.53 -5.95
N THR A 159 4.26 16.85 -6.02
CA THR A 159 4.09 17.73 -4.87
C THR A 159 2.63 17.71 -4.39
N PRO A 160 2.39 17.58 -3.07
CA PRO A 160 1.07 17.74 -2.48
C PRO A 160 0.49 19.12 -2.76
N THR A 161 -0.82 19.19 -2.91
CA THR A 161 -1.58 20.39 -3.25
C THR A 161 -2.60 20.77 -2.18
N GLY A 162 -2.90 19.85 -1.26
CA GLY A 162 -4.02 19.96 -0.32
C GLY A 162 -5.36 19.49 -0.90
N ASP A 163 -5.43 19.21 -2.22
CA ASP A 163 -6.57 18.53 -2.82
C ASP A 163 -6.49 17.02 -2.57
N LEU A 164 -7.44 16.48 -1.81
CA LEU A 164 -7.41 15.08 -1.38
C LEU A 164 -7.38 14.09 -2.57
N ALA A 165 -8.07 14.40 -3.67
CA ALA A 165 -8.12 13.50 -4.82
C ALA A 165 -6.78 13.46 -5.57
N HIS A 166 -6.16 14.62 -5.80
CA HIS A 166 -4.81 14.73 -6.35
C HIS A 166 -3.79 14.06 -5.43
N ASP A 167 -3.77 14.43 -4.16
CA ASP A 167 -2.76 13.98 -3.20
C ASP A 167 -2.88 12.46 -3.01
N THR A 168 -4.10 11.93 -2.89
CA THR A 168 -4.36 10.48 -2.82
C THR A 168 -3.81 9.74 -4.05
N LYS A 169 -3.98 10.30 -5.24
CA LYS A 169 -3.62 9.65 -6.51
C LYS A 169 -2.15 9.79 -6.87
N TYR A 170 -1.54 10.94 -6.64
CA TYR A 170 -0.24 11.32 -7.21
C TYR A 170 0.87 11.58 -6.18
N CYS A 171 0.55 11.63 -4.89
CA CYS A 171 1.52 11.89 -3.81
C CYS A 171 1.61 10.65 -2.92
N ARG A 172 2.29 9.61 -3.41
CA ARG A 172 2.45 8.31 -2.72
C ARG A 172 3.82 8.10 -2.12
N ASN A 173 4.85 8.82 -2.58
CA ASN A 173 6.15 8.82 -1.95
C ASN A 173 6.05 9.34 -0.51
N GLY A 174 6.65 8.61 0.42
CA GLY A 174 6.60 8.90 1.84
C GLY A 174 5.39 8.29 2.58
N ARG A 175 4.53 7.51 1.93
CA ARG A 175 3.44 6.83 2.63
C ARG A 175 3.92 5.62 3.41
N LEU A 176 3.18 5.30 4.46
CA LEU A 176 3.21 4.00 5.14
C LEU A 176 2.01 3.19 4.64
N MET A 177 2.26 2.12 3.88
CA MET A 177 1.25 1.18 3.39
C MET A 177 1.59 -0.20 3.96
N PHE A 178 0.77 -0.67 4.91
CA PHE A 178 1.09 -1.87 5.67
C PHE A 178 -0.17 -2.67 6.00
N GLU A 179 -0.89 -3.07 4.95
CA GLU A 179 -2.12 -3.84 5.01
C GLU A 179 -1.84 -5.32 5.34
N ALA A 180 -2.87 -6.15 5.51
CA ALA A 180 -2.68 -7.55 5.88
C ALA A 180 -1.84 -8.35 4.88
N ILE A 181 -1.98 -8.06 3.58
CA ILE A 181 -1.19 -8.72 2.55
C ILE A 181 0.29 -8.30 2.62
N ASP A 182 0.59 -7.04 2.93
CA ASP A 182 1.95 -6.55 3.11
C ASP A 182 2.61 -7.24 4.30
N ARG A 183 1.90 -7.32 5.44
CA ARG A 183 2.39 -8.04 6.63
C ARG A 183 2.77 -9.48 6.32
N LYS A 184 1.95 -10.15 5.50
CA LYS A 184 2.19 -11.51 5.05
C LYS A 184 3.42 -11.63 4.14
N ALA A 185 3.57 -10.72 3.17
CA ALA A 185 4.73 -10.65 2.30
C ALA A 185 6.02 -10.40 3.09
N LYS A 186 6.01 -9.46 4.05
CA LYS A 186 7.16 -9.19 4.93
C LYS A 186 7.53 -10.38 5.83
N ALA A 187 6.55 -11.20 6.22
CA ALA A 187 6.79 -12.42 7.01
C ALA A 187 7.32 -13.60 6.18
N SER A 188 7.09 -13.61 4.86
CA SER A 188 7.53 -14.68 3.97
C SER A 188 9.06 -14.76 3.91
N LYS A 189 9.60 -15.99 3.91
CA LYS A 189 11.02 -16.30 3.69
C LYS A 189 11.30 -16.86 2.29
N ALA A 190 10.27 -16.95 1.44
CA ALA A 190 10.41 -17.41 0.08
C ALA A 190 11.18 -16.38 -0.77
N PRO A 191 11.76 -16.77 -1.92
CA PRO A 191 12.46 -15.84 -2.82
C PRO A 191 11.57 -14.74 -3.41
N TYR A 192 10.26 -14.95 -3.38
CA TYR A 192 9.23 -13.96 -3.69
C TYR A 192 7.89 -14.44 -3.07
N MET A 193 6.89 -13.56 -3.05
CA MET A 193 5.50 -13.90 -2.78
C MET A 193 4.60 -13.22 -3.80
N MET A 194 3.54 -13.89 -4.23
CA MET A 194 2.48 -13.29 -5.04
C MET A 194 1.29 -12.86 -4.19
N ALA A 195 0.63 -11.79 -4.63
CA ALA A 195 -0.70 -11.43 -4.18
C ALA A 195 -1.61 -11.12 -5.37
N VAL A 196 -2.90 -11.28 -5.16
CA VAL A 196 -3.94 -10.84 -6.10
C VAL A 196 -5.06 -10.17 -5.31
N TYR A 197 -5.45 -8.98 -5.74
CA TYR A 197 -6.48 -8.18 -5.09
C TYR A 197 -7.25 -7.33 -6.09
N ARG A 198 -8.38 -6.79 -5.64
CA ARG A 198 -9.18 -5.86 -6.44
C ARG A 198 -8.80 -4.44 -6.05
N GLN A 199 -8.37 -3.65 -7.02
CA GLN A 199 -8.20 -2.22 -6.84
C GLN A 199 -9.43 -1.52 -7.38
N GLU A 200 -10.23 -0.95 -6.48
CA GLU A 200 -11.38 -0.11 -6.83
C GLU A 200 -10.91 1.15 -7.57
N GLY A 201 -11.60 1.49 -8.66
CA GLY A 201 -11.36 2.68 -9.45
C GLY A 201 -12.20 3.86 -8.97
N ASP A 202 -13.27 4.14 -9.70
CA ASP A 202 -14.22 5.25 -9.46
C ASP A 202 -15.47 4.83 -8.64
N GLY A 203 -15.46 3.62 -8.08
CA GLY A 203 -16.59 3.04 -7.36
C GLY A 203 -17.62 2.33 -8.24
N ALA A 204 -17.42 2.31 -9.57
CA ALA A 204 -18.21 1.52 -10.51
C ALA A 204 -17.38 0.44 -11.24
N SER A 205 -16.06 0.65 -11.32
CA SER A 205 -15.10 -0.26 -11.95
C SER A 205 -14.00 -0.69 -10.98
N TYR A 206 -13.49 -1.91 -11.18
CA TYR A 206 -12.32 -2.41 -10.47
C TYR A 206 -11.33 -3.01 -11.46
N VAL A 207 -10.05 -3.03 -11.08
CA VAL A 207 -8.99 -3.74 -11.81
C VAL A 207 -8.49 -4.87 -10.92
N VAL A 208 -8.32 -6.06 -11.49
CA VAL A 208 -7.63 -7.16 -10.79
C VAL A 208 -6.14 -6.88 -10.88
N VAL A 209 -5.54 -6.57 -9.74
CA VAL A 209 -4.11 -6.29 -9.60
C VAL A 209 -3.43 -7.53 -9.05
N ARG A 210 -2.35 -7.92 -9.72
CA ARG A 210 -1.41 -8.93 -9.24
C ARG A 210 -0.16 -8.20 -8.78
N ASN A 211 0.43 -8.63 -7.67
CA ASN A 211 1.64 -8.01 -7.12
C ASN A 211 2.68 -9.08 -6.83
N VAL A 212 3.93 -8.82 -7.22
CA VAL A 212 5.09 -9.63 -6.81
C VAL A 212 5.83 -8.88 -5.72
N TYR A 213 6.05 -9.51 -4.58
CA TYR A 213 6.94 -9.03 -3.52
C TYR A 213 8.25 -9.80 -3.58
N VAL A 214 9.36 -9.11 -3.83
CA VAL A 214 10.71 -9.69 -3.86
C VAL A 214 11.53 -9.12 -2.71
N PRO A 215 12.02 -9.95 -1.76
CA PRO A 215 12.84 -9.48 -0.65
C PRO A 215 14.07 -8.68 -1.11
N LEU A 216 14.16 -7.42 -0.66
CA LEU A 216 15.33 -6.57 -0.85
C LEU A 216 16.26 -6.72 0.35
N VAL A 217 17.38 -7.42 0.15
CA VAL A 217 18.41 -7.69 1.16
C VAL A 217 19.64 -6.84 0.88
N LEU A 218 20.05 -6.05 1.87
CA LEU A 218 21.17 -5.10 1.78
C LEU A 218 22.07 -5.28 3.01
N GLY A 219 23.38 -5.48 2.80
CA GLY A 219 24.35 -5.78 3.84
C GLY A 219 24.01 -7.05 4.64
N GLY A 220 23.38 -8.04 3.98
CA GLY A 220 22.94 -9.30 4.62
C GLY A 220 21.67 -9.17 5.48
N ARG A 221 21.02 -8.01 5.51
CA ARG A 221 19.76 -7.78 6.24
C ARG A 221 18.64 -7.40 5.28
N ARG A 222 17.46 -8.02 5.40
CA ARG A 222 16.28 -7.60 4.63
C ARG A 222 15.91 -6.18 5.05
N TRP A 223 15.95 -5.26 4.10
CA TRP A 223 15.46 -3.89 4.25
C TRP A 223 13.94 -3.84 4.12
N GLY A 224 13.41 -4.64 3.20
CA GLY A 224 12.00 -4.62 2.83
C GLY A 224 11.78 -5.46 1.59
N ASP A 225 10.92 -5.00 0.68
CA ASP A 225 10.68 -5.62 -0.61
C ASP A 225 10.76 -4.62 -1.76
N PHE A 226 11.15 -5.14 -2.91
CA PHE A 226 10.77 -4.58 -4.19
C PHE A 226 9.42 -5.17 -4.61
N GLU A 227 8.52 -4.31 -5.09
CA GLU A 227 7.17 -4.68 -5.49
C GLU A 227 6.92 -4.33 -6.94
N LEU A 228 6.27 -5.25 -7.67
CA LEU A 228 5.84 -5.05 -9.04
C LEU A 228 4.37 -5.41 -9.19
N ALA A 229 3.52 -4.38 -9.33
CA ALA A 229 2.09 -4.52 -9.50
C ALA A 229 1.74 -4.46 -10.99
N TYR A 230 0.91 -5.38 -11.47
CA TYR A 230 0.55 -5.49 -12.88
C TYR A 230 -0.88 -6.05 -13.07
N SER A 231 -1.39 -5.89 -14.28
CA SER A 231 -2.65 -6.51 -14.73
C SER A 231 -2.54 -7.00 -16.17
N PHE A 232 -3.38 -7.95 -16.53
CA PHE A 232 -3.49 -8.49 -17.90
C PHE A 232 -4.74 -8.00 -18.64
N ASP A 233 -5.58 -7.23 -17.94
CA ASP A 233 -6.86 -6.71 -18.44
C ASP A 233 -6.72 -5.27 -18.99
#